data_AF-A0A847VQ68-F1
#
_entry.id   AF-A0A847VQ68-F1
#
_cell.length_a   1.000
_cell.length_b   1.000
_cell.length_c   1.000
_cell.angle_alpha   90.00
_cell.angle_beta   90.00
_cell.angle_gamma   90.00
#
_symmetry.space_group_name_H-M   'P 1'
#
loop_
_entity.id
_entity.type
_entity.pdbx_description
1 polymer ?
#
loop_
_entity_poly.entity_id
_entity_poly.type
_entity_poly.pdbx_seq_one_letter_code
_entity_poly.pdbx_strand_id
1 'polypeptide(L)' 'MAKNLAIISREVFYFFTALIVLSIGLEIIWPNIILAYVNLNYIIVLWLISGLISLINK' A
#
# COMPACT_ATOMS: atom_id res chain seq x y z
N MET A 1 9.73 0.62 -22.63
CA MET A 1 10.14 1.15 -21.31
C MET A 1 8.95 1.68 -20.51
N ALA A 2 8.17 2.64 -21.03
CA ALA A 2 7.01 3.21 -20.34
C ALA A 2 5.93 2.19 -19.92
N LYS A 3 5.62 1.18 -20.76
CA LYS A 3 4.67 0.10 -20.41
C LYS A 3 5.10 -0.70 -19.17
N ASN A 4 6.39 -1.01 -19.03
CA ASN A 4 6.89 -1.74 -17.87
C ASN A 4 6.77 -0.89 -16.61
N LEU A 5 6.97 0.42 -16.74
CA LEU A 5 6.87 1.37 -15.63
C LEU A 5 5.43 1.50 -15.14
N ALA A 6 4.45 1.54 -16.06
CA ALA A 6 3.02 1.52 -15.72
C ALA A 6 2.60 0.24 -15.00
N ILE A 7 3.08 -0.92 -15.48
CA ILE A 7 2.85 -2.21 -14.82
C ILE A 7 3.44 -2.19 -13.40
N ILE A 8 4.70 -1.79 -13.25
CA ILE A 8 5.36 -1.71 -11.93
C ILE A 8 4.57 -0.79 -10.99
N SER A 9 4.16 0.40 -11.43
CA SER A 9 3.39 1.31 -10.57
C SER A 9 2.06 0.71 -10.12
N ARG A 10 1.41 -0.07 -10.98
CA ARG A 10 0.16 -0.75 -10.63
C ARG A 10 0.37 -1.87 -9.63
N GLU A 11 1.41 -2.69 -9.81
CA GLU A 11 1.76 -3.76 -8.86
C GLU A 11 2.13 -3.19 -7.48
N VAL A 12 2.87 -2.07 -7.45
CA VAL A 12 3.20 -1.38 -6.19
C VAL A 12 1.94 -0.88 -5.48
N PHE A 13 0.98 -0.31 -6.22
CA PHE A 13 -0.31 0.11 -5.65
C PHE A 13 -1.10 -1.08 -5.07
N TYR A 14 -1.16 -2.20 -5.79
CA TYR A 14 -1.82 -3.42 -5.30
C TYR A 14 -1.12 -4.01 -4.08
N PHE A 15 0.21 -4.00 -4.05
CA PHE A 15 0.99 -4.41 -2.88
C PHE A 15 0.60 -3.60 -1.63
N PHE A 16 0.59 -2.27 -1.72
CA PHE A 16 0.19 -1.43 -0.58
C PHE A 16 -1.27 -1.61 -0.19
N THR A 17 -2.16 -1.84 -1.16
CA THR A 17 -3.58 -2.13 -0.88
C THR A 17 -3.71 -3.43 -0.07
N ALA A 18 -3.04 -4.50 -0.51
CA ALA A 18 -3.02 -5.77 0.21
C ALA A 18 -2.38 -5.62 1.60
N LEU A 19 -1.28 -4.87 1.71
CA LEU A 19 -0.62 -4.60 2.98
C LEU A 19 -1.56 -3.90 3.98
N ILE A 20 -2.31 -2.89 3.54
CA ILE A 20 -3.29 -2.19 4.40
C ILE A 20 -4.40 -3.15 4.84
N VAL A 21 -4.97 -3.92 3.92
CA VAL A 21 -6.06 -4.87 4.24
C VAL A 21 -5.57 -5.93 5.23
N LEU A 22 -4.40 -6.51 5.00
CA LEU A 22 -3.79 -7.47 5.92
C LEU A 22 -3.50 -6.83 7.27
N SER A 23 -3.05 -5.57 7.27
CA SER A 23 -2.74 -4.86 8.51
C SER A 23 -3.98 -4.64 9.35
N ILE A 24 -5.07 -4.19 8.73
CA ILE A 24 -6.36 -4.02 9.40
C ILE A 24 -6.90 -5.37 9.89
N GLY A 25 -6.82 -6.41 9.06
CA GLY A 25 -7.27 -7.76 9.43
C GLY A 25 -6.51 -8.33 10.63
N LEU A 26 -5.19 -8.15 10.66
CA LEU A 26 -4.36 -8.57 11.79
C LEU A 26 -4.64 -7.76 13.05
N GLU A 27 -4.89 -6.45 12.94
CA GLU A 27 -5.26 -5.63 14.10
C GLU A 27 -6.62 -6.01 14.71
N ILE A 28 -7.53 -6.58 13.91
CA ILE A 28 -8.79 -7.12 14.43
C ILE A 28 -8.56 -8.41 15.23
N ILE A 29 -7.65 -9.29 14.78
CA ILE A 29 -7.38 -10.58 15.41
C ILE A 29 -6.45 -10.42 16.63
N TRP A 30 -5.39 -9.62 16.48
CA TRP A 30 -4.39 -9.34 17.49
C TRP A 30 -4.14 -7.83 17.59
N PRO A 31 -4.85 -7.14 18.50
CA PRO A 31 -4.75 -5.70 18.63
C PRO A 31 -3.35 -5.27 19.09
N ASN A 32 -2.91 -4.12 18.57
CA ASN A 32 -1.60 -3.49 18.73
C ASN A 32 -0.41 -4.27 18.15
N ILE A 33 -0.59 -5.40 17.46
CA ILE A 33 0.55 -6.17 16.95
C ILE A 33 1.26 -5.46 15.80
N ILE A 34 0.56 -4.65 15.00
CA ILE A 34 1.15 -3.90 13.88
C ILE A 34 1.44 -2.48 14.33
N LEU A 35 0.50 -1.83 14.99
CA LEU A 35 0.65 -0.44 15.45
C LEU A 35 1.82 -0.27 16.43
N ALA A 36 2.24 -1.31 17.16
CA ALA A 36 3.41 -1.26 18.03
C ALA A 36 4.75 -1.15 17.28
N TYR A 37 4.82 -1.66 16.04
CA TYR A 37 6.08 -1.71 15.27
C TYR A 37 6.05 -0.85 14.00
N VAL A 38 4.87 -0.59 13.46
CA VAL A 38 4.69 0.09 12.19
C VAL A 38 3.63 1.17 12.31
N ASN A 39 4.00 2.39 11.93
CA ASN A 39 3.06 3.50 11.87
C ASN A 39 2.28 3.42 10.54
N LEU A 40 0.99 3.08 10.64
CA LEU A 40 0.10 2.93 9.48
C LEU A 40 -0.02 4.22 8.65
N ASN A 41 0.17 5.39 9.26
CA ASN A 41 0.11 6.66 8.52
C ASN A 41 1.16 6.71 7.41
N TYR A 42 2.37 6.18 7.63
CA TYR A 42 3.40 6.16 6.59
C TYR A 42 3.04 5.23 5.43
N ILE A 43 2.49 4.03 5.70
CA ILE A 43 2.07 3.13 4.60
C ILE A 43 0.85 3.70 3.87
N ILE A 44 -0.07 4.38 4.55
CA ILE A 44 -1.19 5.08 3.90
C ILE A 44 -0.67 6.19 2.97
N VAL A 45 0.33 6.97 3.38
CA VAL A 45 0.94 7.99 2.51
C VAL A 45 1.60 7.34 1.29
N LEU A 46 2.35 6.25 1.46
CA LEU A 46 2.96 5.52 0.34
C LEU A 46 1.90 4.90 -0.60
N TRP A 47 0.80 4.40 -0.04
CA TRP A 47 -0.35 3.91 -0.80
C TRP A 47 -0.99 5.02 -1.63
N LEU A 48 -1.20 6.21 -1.05
CA LEU A 48 -1.74 7.37 -1.77
C LEU A 48 -0.82 7.81 -2.91
N ILE A 49 0.49 7.94 -2.64
CA ILE A 49 1.46 8.33 -3.67
C ILE A 49 1.49 7.30 -4.80
N SER A 50 1.53 6.01 -4.48
CA SER A 50 1.51 4.95 -5.51
C SER A 50 0.20 4.94 -6.32
N GLY A 51 -0.93 5.24 -5.68
CA GLY A 51 -2.23 5.40 -6.35
C GLY A 51 -2.23 6.58 -7.33
N LEU A 52 -1.70 7.73 -6.93
CA LEU A 52 -1.57 8.91 -7.80
C LEU A 52 -0.66 8.63 -9.00
N ILE A 53 0.48 7.99 -8.77
CA ILE A 53 1.42 7.62 -9.85
C ILE A 53 0.75 6.62 -10.81
N SER A 54 0.06 5.60 -10.29
CA SER A 54 -0.66 4.61 -11.08
C SER A 54 -1.78 5.24 -11.94
N LEU A 55 -2.49 6.24 -11.39
CA LEU A 55 -3.53 7.00 -12.12
C LEU A 55 -2.96 7.84 -13.26
N ILE A 56 -1.82 8.49 -13.04
CA ILE A 56 -1.15 9.31 -14.07
C ILE A 56 -0.56 8.44 -15.18
N ASN A 57 -0.05 7.26 -14.83
CA ASN A 57 0.56 6.31 -15.77
C ASN A 57 -0.44 5.39 -16.49
N LYS A 58 -1.74 5.60 -16.26
CA LYS A 58 -2.82 4.82 -16.89
C LYS A 58 -3.01 5.21 -18.35
#